data_AF-A0A7J6G157-F1
#
_entry.id   AF-A0A7J6G157-F1
#
_cell.length_a   1.000
_cell.length_b   1.000
_cell.length_c   1.000
_cell.angle_alpha   90.00
_cell.angle_beta   90.00
_cell.angle_gamma   90.00
#
_symmetry.space_group_name_H-M   'P 1'
#
loop_
_entity.id
_entity.type
_entity.pdbx_description
1 polymer ?
#
loop_
_entity_poly.entity_id
_entity_poly.type
_entity_poly.pdbx_seq_one_letter_code
_entity_poly.pdbx_strand_id
1 'polypeptide(L)'
;MGDFNEEQVSNNYFAEQTEDKWIIAAEKLEIFKDPIELVREDLVGKQFLTFEDAEFFIHQYSNMIGFSLRKGKVKRQFGGAIKYRQWVCSKEGHRELKWIKNLNRKREPRAITRVGCKFLFRVSLRKQDRKWYCKEFRPTHSHPLVIAGHRQFIRSNRIIPDGMLMDATCMKSAGIKTCQIYSYMAELVGGYGKLSFLPKDLYNRVAKNESVHLKNADAARAIGYFQHKADHDIMLLAHPQEGRDSCEGSRVFKEAQ
;
A
#
# COMPACT_ATOMS: atom_id res chain seq x y z
N MET A 1 1.20 49.07 15.31
CA MET A 1 1.38 48.97 13.85
C MET A 1 2.53 48.03 13.59
N GLY A 2 2.23 46.85 13.09
CA GLY A 2 3.16 45.75 12.88
C GLY A 2 2.34 44.49 12.64
N ASP A 3 1.64 44.46 11.50
CA ASP A 3 0.87 43.32 11.03
C ASP A 3 1.84 42.17 10.69
N PHE A 4 1.85 41.13 11.53
CA PHE A 4 2.45 39.85 11.19
C PHE A 4 1.39 39.00 10.49
N ASN A 5 1.58 38.85 9.19
CA ASN A 5 0.70 38.13 8.27
C ASN A 5 0.95 36.62 8.40
N GLU A 6 0.36 35.99 9.43
CA GLU A 6 0.45 34.53 9.67
C GLU A 6 -0.65 33.71 8.96
N GLU A 7 -1.62 34.35 8.30
CA GLU A 7 -2.78 33.67 7.71
C GLU A 7 -2.59 33.14 6.26
N GLN A 8 -1.41 33.29 5.65
CA GLN A 8 -1.21 32.92 4.24
C GLN A 8 -0.38 31.64 3.98
N VAL A 9 0.16 30.97 5.01
CA VAL A 9 1.09 29.83 4.78
C VAL A 9 0.42 28.46 4.81
N SER A 10 -0.81 28.32 5.31
CA SER A 10 -1.46 27.00 5.48
C SER A 10 -2.43 26.61 4.37
N ASN A 11 -2.89 27.55 3.53
CA ASN A 11 -4.09 27.33 2.71
C ASN A 11 -3.87 26.54 1.40
N ASN A 12 -2.61 26.26 1.04
CA ASN A 12 -2.23 25.62 -0.23
C ASN A 12 -1.64 24.21 -0.11
N TYR A 13 -1.43 23.69 1.10
CA TYR A 13 -0.55 22.52 1.32
C TYR A 13 -1.05 21.16 0.77
N PHE A 14 -2.31 21.00 0.35
CA PHE A 14 -2.85 19.68 -0.06
C PHE A 14 -3.36 19.59 -1.51
N ALA A 15 -3.84 20.69 -2.10
CA ALA A 15 -4.32 20.67 -3.49
C ALA A 15 -3.16 20.77 -4.50
N GLU A 16 -2.14 21.58 -4.20
CA GLU A 16 -0.93 21.74 -5.03
C GLU A 16 -0.11 20.44 -5.13
N GLN A 17 -0.11 19.62 -4.07
CA GLN A 17 0.68 18.39 -4.01
C GLN A 17 0.39 17.34 -5.10
N THR A 18 -0.75 17.39 -5.80
CA THR A 18 -1.08 16.33 -6.80
C THR A 18 -0.55 16.62 -8.19
N GLU A 19 -0.61 17.88 -8.64
CA GLU A 19 -0.02 18.31 -9.90
C GLU A 19 1.50 18.29 -9.82
N ASP A 20 2.07 18.75 -8.70
CA ASP A 20 3.50 18.69 -8.43
C ASP A 20 4.04 17.25 -8.49
N LYS A 21 3.30 16.29 -7.91
CA LYS A 21 3.71 14.86 -7.93
C LYS A 21 3.69 14.29 -9.34
N TRP A 22 2.75 14.71 -10.20
CA TRP A 22 2.76 14.29 -11.60
C TRP A 22 3.97 14.86 -12.33
N ILE A 23 4.24 16.16 -12.18
CA ILE A 23 5.38 16.83 -12.84
C ILE A 23 6.69 16.13 -12.46
N ILE A 24 6.91 15.88 -11.17
CA ILE A 24 8.10 15.14 -10.68
C ILE A 24 8.18 13.74 -11.30
N ALA A 25 7.05 13.03 -11.42
CA ALA A 25 7.03 11.69 -12.00
C ALA A 25 7.30 11.70 -13.52
N ALA A 26 6.78 12.69 -14.23
CA ALA A 26 6.89 12.84 -15.68
C ALA A 26 8.27 13.33 -16.10
N GLU A 27 8.85 14.28 -15.37
CA GLU A 27 10.20 14.81 -15.59
C GLU A 27 11.27 13.72 -15.46
N LYS A 28 11.15 12.84 -14.45
CA LYS A 28 12.02 11.65 -14.29
C LYS A 28 12.04 10.72 -15.51
N LEU A 29 11.00 10.78 -16.36
CA LEU A 29 10.89 9.98 -17.58
C LEU A 29 11.06 10.82 -18.86
N GLU A 30 11.38 12.11 -18.72
CA GLU A 30 11.46 13.08 -19.83
C GLU A 30 10.16 13.10 -20.65
N ILE A 31 9.03 13.17 -19.95
CA ILE A 31 7.70 13.25 -20.54
C ILE A 31 7.16 14.66 -20.33
N PHE A 32 6.99 15.40 -21.43
CA PHE A 32 6.49 16.79 -21.43
C PHE A 32 5.07 16.92 -22.01
N LYS A 33 4.35 15.80 -22.12
CA LYS A 33 2.98 15.75 -22.61
C LYS A 33 1.99 15.74 -21.45
N ASP A 34 0.80 16.24 -21.72
CA ASP A 34 -0.31 16.10 -20.77
C ASP A 34 -0.64 14.61 -20.55
N PRO A 35 -1.01 14.20 -19.32
CA PRO A 35 -1.31 12.81 -19.01
C PRO A 35 -2.36 12.21 -19.96
N ILE A 36 -3.35 13.00 -20.35
CA ILE A 36 -4.47 12.60 -21.24
C ILE A 36 -3.98 12.27 -22.65
N GLU A 37 -2.90 12.90 -23.09
CA GLU A 37 -2.34 12.75 -24.44
C GLU A 37 -1.37 11.58 -24.55
N LEU A 38 -1.00 10.95 -23.44
CA LEU A 38 -0.03 9.86 -23.45
C LEU A 38 -0.55 8.65 -24.22
N VAL A 39 0.20 8.29 -25.25
CA VAL A 39 -0.04 7.11 -26.07
C VAL A 39 0.92 5.98 -25.72
N ARG A 40 0.71 4.82 -26.34
CA ARG A 40 1.51 3.61 -26.12
C ARG A 40 3.01 3.89 -26.32
N GLU A 41 3.33 4.60 -27.39
CA GLU A 41 4.68 4.85 -27.87
C GLU A 41 5.49 5.72 -26.90
N ASP A 42 4.83 6.58 -26.13
CA ASP A 42 5.48 7.48 -25.16
C ASP A 42 6.07 6.74 -23.96
N LEU A 43 5.42 5.63 -23.57
CA LEU A 43 5.79 4.89 -22.37
C LEU A 43 6.48 3.56 -22.66
N VAL A 44 6.11 2.84 -23.71
CA VAL A 44 6.71 1.52 -23.98
C VAL A 44 8.21 1.66 -24.21
N GLY A 45 9.01 0.91 -23.43
CA GLY A 45 10.46 0.95 -23.48
C GLY A 45 11.11 1.95 -22.51
N LYS A 46 10.37 2.94 -21.98
CA LYS A 46 10.88 3.85 -20.95
C LYS A 46 11.36 3.07 -19.73
N GLN A 47 12.49 3.50 -19.18
CA GLN A 47 13.16 2.86 -18.07
C GLN A 47 12.79 3.55 -16.76
N PHE A 48 12.67 2.76 -15.70
CA PHE A 48 12.50 3.23 -14.34
C PHE A 48 13.72 2.81 -13.54
N LEU A 49 14.19 3.70 -12.68
CA LEU A 49 15.32 3.43 -11.79
C LEU A 49 14.96 2.30 -10.81
N THR A 50 13.78 2.41 -10.19
CA THR A 50 13.28 1.41 -9.23
C THR A 50 11.89 0.89 -9.61
N PHE A 51 11.46 -0.19 -8.93
CA PHE A 51 10.09 -0.68 -9.06
C PHE A 51 9.10 0.34 -8.49
N GLU A 52 9.50 1.00 -7.41
CA GLU A 52 8.77 2.01 -6.68
C GLU A 52 8.54 3.26 -7.54
N ASP A 53 9.53 3.69 -8.33
CA ASP A 53 9.36 4.79 -9.28
C ASP A 53 8.28 4.46 -10.34
N ALA A 54 8.27 3.23 -10.84
CA ALA A 54 7.23 2.78 -11.78
C ALA A 54 5.85 2.74 -11.12
N GLU A 55 5.77 2.28 -9.87
CA GLU A 55 4.52 2.26 -9.11
C GLU A 55 4.02 3.68 -8.80
N PHE A 56 4.93 4.58 -8.45
CA PHE A 56 4.65 5.99 -8.19
C PHE A 56 4.13 6.68 -9.45
N PHE A 57 4.83 6.55 -10.57
CA PHE A 57 4.43 7.13 -11.85
C PHE A 57 3.01 6.73 -12.25
N ILE A 58 2.69 5.43 -12.22
CA ILE A 58 1.36 4.98 -12.63
C ILE A 58 0.25 5.39 -11.65
N HIS A 59 0.59 5.53 -10.36
CA HIS A 59 -0.34 6.08 -9.37
C HIS A 59 -0.67 7.54 -9.71
N GLN A 60 0.33 8.38 -10.02
CA GLN A 60 0.10 9.77 -10.41
C GLN A 60 -0.66 9.87 -11.72
N TYR A 61 -0.29 9.09 -12.74
CA TYR A 61 -1.04 8.98 -13.98
C TYR A 61 -2.52 8.65 -13.72
N SER A 62 -2.80 7.64 -12.88
CA SER A 62 -4.18 7.25 -12.59
C SER A 62 -4.98 8.31 -11.84
N ASN A 63 -4.30 9.08 -10.99
CA ASN A 63 -4.90 10.20 -10.30
C ASN A 63 -5.28 11.30 -11.30
N MET A 64 -4.35 11.72 -12.16
CA MET A 64 -4.57 12.75 -13.16
C MET A 64 -5.62 12.37 -14.20
N ILE A 65 -5.65 11.12 -14.66
CA ILE A 65 -6.68 10.65 -15.60
C ILE A 65 -8.05 10.45 -14.91
N GLY A 66 -8.06 10.21 -13.60
CA GLY A 66 -9.30 10.07 -12.84
C GLY A 66 -9.90 8.66 -12.89
N PHE A 67 -9.09 7.61 -12.75
CA PHE A 67 -9.59 6.25 -12.55
C PHE A 67 -8.96 5.58 -11.33
N SER A 68 -9.68 4.62 -10.75
CA SER A 68 -9.11 3.84 -9.64
C SER A 68 -8.15 2.78 -10.14
N LEU A 69 -6.89 2.85 -9.71
CA LEU A 69 -5.86 1.89 -10.03
C LEU A 69 -5.96 0.63 -9.16
N ARG A 70 -5.68 -0.54 -9.77
CA ARG A 70 -5.63 -1.83 -9.08
C ARG A 70 -4.40 -2.62 -9.50
N LYS A 71 -3.72 -3.20 -8.50
CA LYS A 71 -2.64 -4.18 -8.70
C LYS A 71 -3.19 -5.44 -9.38
N GLY A 72 -2.66 -5.75 -10.56
CA GLY A 72 -3.00 -6.90 -11.39
C GLY A 72 -2.02 -8.06 -11.22
N LYS A 73 -1.76 -8.78 -12.31
CA LYS A 73 -0.85 -9.94 -12.33
C LYS A 73 0.56 -9.58 -11.84
N VAL A 74 1.20 -10.50 -11.14
CA VAL A 74 2.60 -10.43 -10.71
C VAL A 74 3.31 -11.71 -11.12
N LYS A 75 4.56 -11.62 -11.55
CA LYS A 75 5.43 -12.80 -11.66
C LYS A 75 6.69 -12.54 -10.84
N ARG A 76 7.08 -13.53 -10.06
CA ARG A 76 8.27 -13.50 -9.21
C ARG A 76 9.30 -14.49 -9.74
N GLN A 77 10.58 -14.21 -9.49
CA GLN A 77 11.67 -15.16 -9.71
C GLN A 77 11.76 -16.14 -8.53
N PHE A 78 12.60 -17.15 -8.68
CA PHE A 78 13.08 -17.94 -7.56
C PHE A 78 13.70 -17.00 -6.51
N GLY A 79 13.37 -17.18 -5.23
CA GLY A 79 13.71 -16.24 -4.16
C GLY A 79 12.69 -15.10 -3.94
N GLY A 80 11.57 -15.08 -4.67
CA GLY A 80 10.42 -14.22 -4.36
C GLY A 80 10.50 -12.78 -4.88
N ALA A 81 11.62 -12.36 -5.47
CA ALA A 81 11.78 -11.05 -6.08
C ALA A 81 10.85 -10.85 -7.28
N ILE A 82 10.26 -9.66 -7.41
CA ILE A 82 9.34 -9.35 -8.51
C ILE A 82 10.14 -9.21 -9.81
N LYS A 83 9.72 -9.92 -10.86
CA LYS A 83 10.25 -9.80 -12.23
C LYS A 83 9.33 -8.98 -13.14
N TYR A 84 8.06 -8.93 -12.76
CA TYR A 84 6.99 -8.43 -13.60
C TYR A 84 5.84 -8.00 -12.71
N ARG A 85 5.25 -6.84 -13.03
CA ARG A 85 4.04 -6.36 -12.39
C ARG A 85 3.14 -5.67 -13.40
N GLN A 86 1.85 -5.85 -13.18
CA GLN A 86 0.79 -5.24 -13.95
C GLN A 86 -0.11 -4.41 -13.03
N TRP A 87 -0.54 -3.25 -13.52
CA TRP A 87 -1.61 -2.45 -12.97
C TRP A 87 -2.72 -2.29 -14.00
N VAL A 88 -3.95 -2.27 -13.52
CA VAL A 88 -5.17 -2.22 -14.33
C VAL A 88 -6.17 -1.25 -13.71
N CYS A 89 -7.17 -0.85 -14.47
CA CYS A 89 -8.30 -0.13 -13.90
C CYS A 89 -9.07 -1.04 -12.93
N SER A 90 -9.63 -0.47 -11.86
CA SER A 90 -10.55 -1.15 -10.95
C SER A 90 -11.73 -1.81 -11.67
N LYS A 91 -12.13 -1.25 -12.81
CA LYS A 91 -13.21 -1.73 -13.68
C LYS A 91 -12.75 -2.73 -14.76
N GLU A 92 -11.48 -3.19 -14.73
CA GLU A 92 -10.94 -4.18 -15.66
C GLU A 92 -11.60 -5.55 -15.52
N GLY A 93 -11.77 -6.20 -16.68
CA GLY A 93 -12.33 -7.55 -16.80
C GLY A 93 -13.82 -7.61 -16.46
N HIS A 94 -14.31 -8.83 -16.24
CA HIS A 94 -15.67 -9.08 -15.75
C HIS A 94 -15.61 -9.92 -14.48
N ARG A 95 -16.66 -9.85 -13.67
CA ARG A 95 -16.77 -10.76 -12.51
C ARG A 95 -17.07 -12.16 -13.03
N GLU A 96 -16.26 -13.14 -12.62
CA GLU A 96 -16.48 -14.54 -13.03
C GLU A 96 -17.84 -15.06 -12.56
N LEU A 97 -18.46 -15.90 -13.38
CA LEU A 97 -19.80 -16.45 -13.14
C LEU A 97 -19.90 -17.19 -11.79
N LYS A 98 -18.85 -17.90 -11.38
CA LYS A 98 -18.80 -18.62 -10.09
C LYS A 98 -19.04 -17.71 -8.89
N TRP A 99 -18.63 -16.44 -8.98
CA TRP A 99 -18.85 -15.45 -7.92
C TRP A 99 -20.24 -14.81 -7.99
N ILE A 100 -20.89 -14.85 -9.14
CA ILE A 100 -22.24 -14.33 -9.34
C ILE A 100 -23.25 -15.38 -8.86
N LYS A 101 -23.12 -16.62 -9.35
CA LYS A 101 -24.01 -17.76 -9.11
C LYS A 101 -23.67 -18.57 -7.85
N ASN A 102 -22.95 -17.99 -6.88
CA ASN A 102 -22.62 -18.70 -5.65
C ASN A 102 -23.86 -18.83 -4.76
N LEU A 103 -24.43 -20.03 -4.69
CA LEU A 103 -25.62 -20.35 -3.87
C LEU A 103 -25.29 -20.42 -2.37
N ASN A 104 -24.04 -20.73 -1.99
CA ASN A 104 -23.60 -20.86 -0.59
C ASN A 104 -23.21 -19.51 0.05
N ARG A 105 -23.79 -18.40 -0.41
CA ARG A 105 -23.35 -17.06 0.01
C ARG A 105 -24.02 -16.65 1.33
N LYS A 106 -23.20 -16.35 2.35
CA LYS A 106 -23.66 -15.86 3.68
C LYS A 106 -24.03 -14.37 3.74
N ARG A 107 -23.71 -13.60 2.70
CA ARG A 107 -23.93 -12.14 2.63
C ARG A 107 -24.43 -11.77 1.25
N GLU A 108 -25.06 -10.62 1.08
CA GLU A 108 -25.47 -10.16 -0.25
C GLU A 108 -24.29 -9.98 -1.22
N PRO A 109 -24.51 -10.17 -2.54
CA PRO A 109 -23.50 -9.84 -3.53
C PRO A 109 -23.14 -8.37 -3.47
N ARG A 110 -21.83 -8.06 -3.52
CA ARG A 110 -21.40 -6.68 -3.81
C ARG A 110 -21.86 -6.28 -5.21
N ALA A 111 -22.12 -5.01 -5.43
CA ALA A 111 -22.39 -4.47 -6.78
C ALA A 111 -21.32 -4.91 -7.80
N ILE A 112 -21.74 -5.10 -9.06
CA ILE A 112 -20.84 -5.41 -10.17
C ILE A 112 -20.17 -4.10 -10.60
N THR A 113 -18.86 -4.00 -10.38
CA THR A 113 -18.08 -2.78 -10.69
C THR A 113 -17.17 -2.94 -11.90
N ARG A 114 -17.00 -4.17 -12.41
CA ARG A 114 -16.09 -4.50 -13.52
C ARG A 114 -16.88 -4.54 -14.83
N VAL A 115 -16.49 -3.70 -15.80
CA VAL A 115 -17.20 -3.48 -17.07
C VAL A 115 -16.30 -3.75 -18.28
N GLY A 116 -15.25 -4.55 -18.11
CA GLY A 116 -14.35 -4.91 -19.20
C GLY A 116 -13.37 -3.82 -19.59
N CYS A 117 -12.98 -2.93 -18.66
CA CYS A 117 -11.99 -1.89 -18.95
C CYS A 117 -10.68 -2.48 -19.48
N LYS A 118 -10.13 -1.87 -20.54
CA LYS A 118 -8.96 -2.35 -21.28
C LYS A 118 -7.64 -1.72 -20.83
N PHE A 119 -7.70 -0.73 -19.92
CA PHE A 119 -6.54 -0.04 -19.39
C PHE A 119 -5.52 -1.03 -18.81
N LEU A 120 -4.26 -0.88 -19.21
CA LEU A 120 -3.18 -1.76 -18.82
C LEU A 120 -1.87 -1.01 -18.75
N PHE A 121 -1.20 -1.10 -17.62
CA PHE A 121 0.20 -0.69 -17.49
C PHE A 121 1.01 -1.86 -16.91
N ARG A 122 2.17 -2.11 -17.49
CA ARG A 122 2.95 -3.30 -17.19
C ARG A 122 4.42 -2.99 -17.26
N VAL A 123 5.12 -3.35 -16.19
CA VAL A 123 6.58 -3.26 -16.12
C VAL A 123 7.21 -4.63 -15.98
N SER A 124 8.41 -4.75 -16.51
CA SER A 124 9.23 -5.94 -16.40
C SER A 124 10.66 -5.56 -16.04
N LEU A 125 11.29 -6.40 -15.21
CA LEU A 125 12.72 -6.34 -14.98
C LEU A 125 13.44 -6.93 -16.19
N ARG A 126 14.33 -6.15 -16.81
CA ARG A 126 15.23 -6.64 -17.86
C ARG A 126 16.37 -7.41 -17.22
N LYS A 127 16.63 -8.64 -17.70
CA LYS A 127 17.64 -9.52 -17.10
C LYS A 127 19.06 -9.00 -17.28
N GLN A 128 19.36 -8.43 -18.44
CA GLN A 128 20.70 -7.97 -18.81
C GLN A 128 21.11 -6.77 -17.94
N ASP A 129 20.30 -5.71 -17.96
CA ASP A 129 20.70 -4.43 -17.35
C ASP A 129 20.21 -4.27 -15.91
N ARG A 130 19.44 -5.24 -15.39
CA ARG A 130 18.76 -5.19 -14.08
C ARG A 130 17.87 -3.96 -13.88
N LYS A 131 17.46 -3.29 -14.97
CA LYS A 131 16.58 -2.12 -14.96
C LYS A 131 15.12 -2.49 -15.20
N TRP A 132 14.22 -1.71 -14.61
CA TRP A 132 12.78 -1.80 -14.87
C TRP A 132 12.45 -1.03 -16.14
N TYR A 133 11.54 -1.58 -16.95
CA TYR A 133 11.02 -0.85 -18.12
C TYR A 133 9.54 -1.12 -18.30
N CYS A 134 8.85 -0.15 -18.90
CA CYS A 134 7.47 -0.33 -19.35
C CYS A 134 7.44 -1.31 -20.52
N LYS A 135 6.84 -2.48 -20.30
CA LYS A 135 6.68 -3.52 -21.32
C LYS A 135 5.41 -3.32 -22.15
N GLU A 136 4.36 -2.79 -21.53
CA GLU A 136 3.08 -2.61 -22.19
C GLU A 136 2.29 -1.49 -21.53
N PHE A 137 1.79 -0.58 -22.36
CA PHE A 137 0.92 0.51 -21.97
C PHE A 137 -0.28 0.57 -22.91
N ARG A 138 -1.48 0.59 -22.33
CA ARG A 138 -2.76 0.77 -23.02
C ARG A 138 -3.53 1.84 -22.24
N PRO A 139 -3.55 3.10 -22.70
CA PRO A 139 -4.25 4.19 -22.02
C PRO A 139 -5.78 4.14 -22.17
N THR A 140 -6.31 3.20 -22.95
CA THR A 140 -7.72 3.18 -23.34
C THR A 140 -8.65 2.71 -22.22
N HIS A 141 -9.69 3.49 -21.95
CA HIS A 141 -10.77 3.16 -21.02
C HIS A 141 -12.08 2.89 -21.76
N SER A 142 -12.89 1.97 -21.24
CA SER A 142 -14.23 1.62 -21.79
C SER A 142 -15.38 2.15 -20.94
N HIS A 143 -15.11 3.17 -20.11
CA HIS A 143 -16.10 3.76 -19.21
C HIS A 143 -15.73 5.23 -18.94
N PRO A 144 -16.68 6.06 -18.51
CA PRO A 144 -16.40 7.43 -18.08
C PRO A 144 -15.36 7.48 -16.97
N LEU A 145 -14.48 8.47 -17.06
CA LEU A 145 -13.50 8.81 -16.04
C LEU A 145 -14.07 9.82 -15.06
N VAL A 146 -13.47 9.92 -13.89
CA VAL A 146 -13.90 10.87 -12.84
C VAL A 146 -13.31 12.24 -13.15
N ILE A 147 -14.15 13.28 -13.07
CA ILE A 147 -13.75 14.67 -13.26
C ILE A 147 -12.76 15.13 -12.18
N ALA A 148 -11.97 16.16 -12.49
CA ALA A 148 -10.89 16.66 -11.64
C ALA A 148 -11.29 16.89 -10.18
N GLY A 149 -12.38 17.63 -9.94
CA GLY A 149 -12.85 17.95 -8.58
C GLY A 149 -13.27 16.75 -7.72
N HIS A 150 -13.46 15.56 -8.32
CA HIS A 150 -13.86 14.35 -7.60
C HIS A 150 -12.77 13.27 -7.53
N ARG A 151 -11.57 13.54 -8.08
CA ARG A 151 -10.45 12.57 -8.11
C ARG A 151 -10.02 12.13 -6.72
N GLN A 152 -10.11 13.00 -5.72
CA GLN A 152 -9.79 12.69 -4.33
C GLN A 152 -10.67 11.59 -3.72
N PHE A 153 -11.90 11.41 -4.22
CA PHE A 153 -12.82 10.39 -3.73
C PHE A 153 -12.61 9.02 -4.39
N ILE A 154 -11.74 8.93 -5.39
CA ILE A 154 -11.36 7.67 -6.03
C ILE A 154 -10.64 6.80 -5.00
N ARG A 155 -11.10 5.55 -4.84
CA ARG A 155 -10.58 4.63 -3.81
C ARG A 155 -9.05 4.48 -3.76
N SER A 156 -8.37 4.48 -4.91
CA SER A 156 -6.90 4.36 -4.96
C SER A 156 -6.18 5.64 -4.52
N ASN A 157 -6.89 6.77 -4.49
CA ASN A 157 -6.39 8.08 -4.11
C ASN A 157 -6.76 8.40 -2.65
N ARG A 158 -7.72 7.65 -2.08
CA ARG A 158 -8.10 7.74 -0.66
C ARG A 158 -7.06 7.15 0.27
N ILE A 159 -6.03 7.94 0.51
CA ILE A 159 -4.90 7.62 1.38
C ILE A 159 -4.94 8.57 2.57
N ILE A 160 -4.78 8.02 3.77
CA ILE A 160 -4.55 8.79 4.99
C ILE A 160 -3.05 8.89 5.13
N PRO A 161 -2.44 10.09 5.09
CA PRO A 161 -1.02 10.26 5.35
C PRO A 161 -0.64 9.67 6.70
N ASP A 162 0.54 9.08 6.80
CA ASP A 162 0.97 8.40 8.03
C ASP A 162 1.01 9.35 9.24
N GLY A 163 1.41 10.61 9.04
CA GLY A 163 1.35 11.65 10.08
C GLY A 163 -0.06 11.87 10.63
N MET A 164 -1.05 12.09 9.74
CA MET A 164 -2.45 12.23 10.16
C MET A 164 -2.96 10.96 10.84
N LEU A 165 -2.57 9.77 10.36
CA LEU A 165 -2.98 8.52 11.01
C LEU A 165 -2.39 8.42 12.43
N MET A 166 -1.15 8.84 12.63
CA MET A 166 -0.50 8.87 13.94
C MET A 166 -1.25 9.83 14.88
N ASP A 167 -1.56 11.04 14.44
CA ASP A 167 -2.32 12.02 15.21
C ASP A 167 -3.69 11.48 15.59
N ALA A 168 -4.40 10.86 14.64
CA ALA A 168 -5.68 10.21 14.90
C ALA A 168 -5.57 9.10 15.95
N THR A 169 -4.50 8.29 15.93
CA THR A 169 -4.32 7.23 16.93
C THR A 169 -4.00 7.80 18.32
N CYS A 170 -3.24 8.88 18.41
CA CYS A 170 -2.96 9.58 19.66
C CYS A 170 -4.23 10.17 20.25
N MET A 171 -4.98 10.94 19.45
CA MET A 171 -6.27 11.54 19.87
C MET A 171 -7.28 10.48 20.27
N LYS A 172 -7.33 9.36 19.54
CA LYS A 172 -8.21 8.24 19.87
C LYS A 172 -7.85 7.61 21.21
N SER A 173 -6.55 7.41 21.48
CA SER A 173 -6.05 6.90 22.76
C SER A 173 -6.36 7.85 23.92
N ALA A 174 -6.43 9.16 23.65
CA ALA A 174 -6.88 10.18 24.60
C ALA A 174 -8.42 10.23 24.78
N GLY A 175 -9.17 9.32 24.15
CA GLY A 175 -10.62 9.21 24.31
C GLY A 175 -11.43 10.09 23.35
N ILE A 176 -10.79 10.80 22.42
CA ILE A 176 -11.49 11.66 21.45
C ILE A 176 -12.23 10.78 20.43
N LYS A 177 -13.48 11.14 20.14
CA LYS A 177 -14.29 10.38 19.17
C LYS A 177 -13.75 10.58 17.76
N THR A 178 -13.71 9.51 16.96
CA THR A 178 -13.20 9.56 15.58
C THR A 178 -13.93 10.57 14.68
N CYS A 179 -15.19 10.88 14.96
CA CYS A 179 -15.91 11.96 14.27
C CYS A 179 -15.32 13.35 14.57
N GLN A 180 -14.94 13.61 15.82
CA GLN A 180 -14.29 14.86 16.23
C GLN A 180 -12.87 14.95 15.64
N ILE A 181 -12.14 13.84 15.64
CA ILE A 181 -10.83 13.74 14.99
C ILE A 181 -10.94 14.09 13.50
N TYR A 182 -11.94 13.54 12.81
CA TYR A 182 -12.17 13.84 11.41
C TYR A 182 -12.51 15.33 11.17
N SER A 183 -13.34 15.92 12.03
CA SER A 183 -13.67 17.36 11.98
C SER A 183 -12.43 18.23 12.21
N TYR A 184 -11.59 17.87 13.18
CA TYR A 184 -10.34 18.57 13.47
C TYR A 184 -9.38 18.51 12.27
N MET A 185 -9.22 17.33 11.66
CA MET A 185 -8.39 17.19 10.47
C MET A 185 -8.91 17.98 9.29
N ALA A 186 -10.23 18.05 9.12
CA ALA A 186 -10.84 18.88 8.10
C ALA A 186 -10.51 20.36 8.33
N GLU A 187 -10.59 20.84 9.57
CA GLU A 187 -10.23 22.22 9.93
C GLU A 187 -8.76 22.52 9.61
N LEU A 188 -7.84 21.63 9.97
CA LEU A 188 -6.41 21.80 9.71
C LEU A 188 -6.07 21.98 8.23
N VAL A 189 -6.81 21.32 7.34
CA VAL A 189 -6.56 21.42 5.90
C VAL A 189 -7.40 22.50 5.22
N GLY A 190 -8.26 23.22 5.95
CA GLY A 190 -9.14 24.25 5.41
C GLY A 190 -10.43 23.70 4.79
N GLY A 191 -10.95 22.59 5.31
CA GLY A 191 -12.29 22.05 5.03
C GLY A 191 -12.32 20.59 4.57
N TYR A 192 -13.51 19.99 4.66
CA TYR A 192 -13.74 18.58 4.28
C TYR A 192 -13.41 18.26 2.83
N GLY A 193 -13.59 19.22 1.93
CA GLY A 193 -13.31 19.07 0.50
C GLY A 193 -11.81 18.98 0.17
N LYS A 194 -10.92 19.32 1.10
CA LYS A 194 -9.46 19.25 0.91
C LYS A 194 -8.84 17.98 1.52
N LEU A 195 -9.63 17.16 2.22
CA LEU A 195 -9.17 15.88 2.73
C LEU A 195 -9.10 14.84 1.61
N SER A 196 -7.98 14.13 1.53
CA SER A 196 -7.79 13.03 0.58
C SER A 196 -8.59 11.78 0.93
N PHE A 197 -9.32 11.72 2.06
CA PHE A 197 -10.01 10.51 2.52
C PHE A 197 -11.39 10.81 3.13
N LEU A 198 -12.25 9.80 3.13
CA LEU A 198 -13.59 9.90 3.72
C LEU A 198 -13.56 9.57 5.21
N PRO A 199 -14.56 10.01 6.00
CA PRO A 199 -14.64 9.68 7.43
C PRO A 199 -14.56 8.17 7.64
N LYS A 200 -15.27 7.39 6.80
CA LYS A 200 -15.27 5.92 6.88
C LYS A 200 -13.88 5.30 6.72
N ASP A 201 -13.01 5.90 5.90
CA ASP A 201 -11.64 5.42 5.73
C ASP A 201 -10.85 5.61 7.03
N LEU A 202 -11.01 6.75 7.72
CA LEU A 202 -10.42 7.02 9.04
C LEU A 202 -10.89 6.01 10.09
N TYR A 203 -12.21 5.82 10.22
CA TYR A 203 -12.79 4.81 11.12
C TYR A 203 -12.18 3.42 10.90
N ASN A 204 -12.13 2.98 9.64
CA ASN A 204 -11.60 1.66 9.31
C ASN A 204 -10.10 1.54 9.65
N ARG A 205 -9.33 2.61 9.44
CA ARG A 205 -7.89 2.57 9.65
C ARG A 205 -7.50 2.64 11.12
N VAL A 206 -8.15 3.50 11.90
CA VAL A 206 -8.00 3.60 13.36
C VAL A 206 -8.39 2.28 14.02
N ALA A 207 -9.57 1.74 13.71
CA ALA A 207 -10.01 0.44 14.27
C ALA A 207 -9.06 -0.70 13.89
N LYS A 208 -8.48 -0.68 12.68
CA LYS A 208 -7.47 -1.66 12.28
C LYS A 208 -6.18 -1.50 13.09
N ASN A 209 -5.75 -0.28 13.41
CA ASN A 209 -4.57 -0.05 14.26
C ASN A 209 -4.83 -0.55 15.69
N GLU A 210 -5.97 -0.21 16.28
CA GLU A 210 -6.37 -0.70 17.61
C GLU A 210 -6.38 -2.24 17.66
N SER A 211 -6.94 -2.91 16.64
CA SER A 211 -6.95 -4.37 16.58
C SER A 211 -5.56 -4.98 16.53
N VAL A 212 -4.60 -4.33 15.88
CA VAL A 212 -3.19 -4.80 15.86
C VAL A 212 -2.56 -4.62 17.24
N HIS A 213 -2.77 -3.48 17.89
CA HIS A 213 -2.27 -3.23 19.24
C HIS A 213 -2.83 -4.23 20.27
N LEU A 214 -4.14 -4.51 20.22
CA LEU A 214 -4.78 -5.47 21.11
C LEU A 214 -4.20 -6.89 20.95
N LYS A 215 -4.04 -7.35 19.70
CA LYS A 215 -3.44 -8.67 19.42
C LYS A 215 -2.01 -8.79 19.94
N ASN A 216 -1.22 -7.73 19.78
CA ASN A 216 0.14 -7.71 20.28
C ASN A 216 0.18 -7.69 21.82
N ALA A 217 -0.73 -6.95 22.46
CA ALA A 217 -0.83 -6.89 23.91
C ALA A 217 -1.24 -8.25 24.52
N ASP A 218 -2.21 -8.95 23.92
CA ASP A 218 -2.62 -10.29 24.37
C ASP A 218 -1.50 -11.31 24.19
N ALA A 219 -0.80 -11.27 23.05
CA ALA A 219 0.37 -12.11 22.81
C ALA A 219 1.49 -11.83 23.84
N ALA A 220 1.80 -10.56 24.11
CA ALA A 220 2.81 -10.18 25.09
C ALA A 220 2.43 -10.63 26.51
N ARG A 221 1.15 -10.48 26.90
CA ARG A 221 0.65 -10.94 28.20
C ARG A 221 0.72 -12.46 28.32
N ALA A 222 0.38 -13.20 27.27
CA ALA A 222 0.49 -14.66 27.24
C ALA A 222 1.94 -15.13 27.35
N ILE A 223 2.87 -14.49 26.61
CA ILE A 223 4.31 -14.77 26.73
C ILE A 223 4.80 -14.51 28.14
N GLY A 224 4.47 -13.35 28.73
CA GLY A 224 4.86 -13.03 30.10
C GLY A 224 4.30 -14.03 31.12
N TYR A 225 3.08 -14.50 30.94
CA TYR A 225 2.49 -15.56 31.77
C TYR A 225 3.26 -16.88 31.65
N PHE A 226 3.62 -17.31 30.43
CA PHE A 226 4.39 -18.54 30.22
C PHE A 226 5.82 -18.44 30.75
N GLN A 227 6.47 -17.27 30.62
CA GLN A 227 7.78 -17.01 31.20
C GLN A 227 7.73 -17.08 32.73
N HIS A 228 6.78 -16.38 33.34
CA HIS A 228 6.56 -16.44 34.79
C HIS A 228 6.30 -17.87 35.28
N LYS A 229 5.55 -18.68 34.52
CA LYS A 229 5.37 -20.10 34.85
C LYS A 229 6.65 -20.92 34.69
N ALA A 230 7.42 -20.70 33.64
CA ALA A 230 8.70 -21.39 33.44
C ALA A 230 9.71 -21.07 34.56
N ASP A 231 9.72 -19.84 35.06
CA ASP A 231 10.58 -19.40 36.16
C ASP A 231 10.16 -19.96 37.53
N HIS A 232 8.93 -20.46 37.67
CA HIS A 232 8.36 -20.91 38.94
C HIS A 232 7.94 -22.39 38.96
N ASP A 233 8.11 -23.10 37.85
CA ASP A 233 7.83 -24.53 37.75
C ASP A 233 9.15 -25.32 37.65
N ILE A 234 9.61 -25.85 38.79
CA ILE A 234 10.87 -26.61 38.94
C ILE A 234 10.93 -27.81 37.99
N MET A 235 9.78 -28.32 37.52
CA MET A 235 9.68 -29.45 36.59
C MET A 235 9.95 -29.11 35.12
N LEU A 236 9.92 -27.83 34.72
CA LEU A 236 10.16 -27.42 33.32
C LEU A 236 11.65 -27.20 33.01
N LEU A 237 12.51 -27.12 34.03
CA LEU A 237 13.97 -26.99 33.91
C LEU A 237 14.70 -28.35 33.89
N ALA A 238 13.98 -29.47 33.83
CA ALA A 238 14.58 -30.80 33.73
C ALA A 238 15.19 -31.02 32.32
N HIS A 239 16.34 -30.41 32.08
CA HIS A 239 17.29 -30.89 31.08
C HIS A 239 17.69 -32.32 31.48
N PRO A 240 17.55 -33.33 30.60
CA PRO A 240 18.17 -34.62 30.84
C PRO A 240 19.68 -34.40 30.92
N GLN A 241 20.28 -34.70 32.07
CA GLN A 241 21.73 -34.72 32.17
C GLN A 241 22.25 -35.91 31.36
N GLU A 242 22.80 -35.63 30.17
CA GLU A 242 23.64 -36.60 29.48
C GLU A 242 24.87 -36.87 30.36
N GLY A 243 24.94 -38.09 30.88
CA GLY A 243 26.06 -38.58 31.67
C GLY A 243 27.35 -38.49 30.87
N ARG A 244 28.31 -37.72 31.38
CA ARG A 244 29.71 -37.80 30.97
C ARG A 244 30.31 -39.05 31.60
N ASP A 245 30.30 -40.15 30.87
CA ASP A 245 31.25 -41.24 31.11
C ASP A 245 32.45 -41.07 30.19
N SER A 246 33.56 -40.71 30.81
CA SER A 246 34.90 -40.69 30.26
C SER A 246 35.35 -42.11 29.87
N CYS A 247 35.71 -42.31 28.61
CA CYS A 247 36.64 -43.37 28.22
C CYS A 247 37.56 -42.83 27.12
N GLU A 248 38.82 -42.64 27.50
CA GLU A 248 39.95 -42.47 26.60
C GLU A 248 40.03 -43.66 25.64
N GLY A 249 40.27 -43.36 24.35
CA GLY A 249 40.37 -44.36 23.31
C GLY A 249 40.96 -43.76 22.05
N SER A 250 42.27 -43.57 22.08
CA SER A 250 43.11 -43.19 20.94
C SER A 250 42.86 -44.07 19.72
N ARG A 251 42.63 -43.46 18.54
CA ARG A 251 42.96 -44.09 17.26
C ARG A 251 43.10 -43.08 16.12
N VAL A 252 44.36 -42.93 15.73
CA VAL A 252 44.87 -42.34 14.49
C VAL A 252 44.30 -43.07 13.26
N PHE A 253 43.80 -42.33 12.27
CA PHE A 253 43.66 -42.78 10.88
C PHE A 253 43.91 -41.54 9.99
N LYS A 254 45.13 -41.32 9.48
CA LYS A 254 45.66 -41.75 8.17
C LYS A 254 44.77 -41.33 6.99
N GLU A 255 45.23 -40.28 6.31
CA GLU A 255 44.98 -40.03 4.88
C GLU A 255 45.53 -41.19 4.04
N ALA A 256 44.81 -41.57 2.99
CA ALA A 256 45.39 -42.21 1.81
C ALA A 256 44.45 -42.03 0.60
N GLN A 257 44.97 -41.24 -0.36
CA GLN A 257 44.71 -41.18 -1.82
C GLN A 257 43.31 -40.85 -2.35
#